data_AF-A0A960YXS0-F1
#
_entry.id   AF-A0A960YXS0-F1
#
_cell.length_a   1.000
_cell.length_b   1.000
_cell.length_c   1.000
_cell.angle_alpha   90.00
_cell.angle_beta   90.00
_cell.angle_gamma   90.00
#
_symmetry.space_group_name_H-M   'P 1'
#
loop_
_entity.id
_entity.type
_entity.pdbx_description
1 polymer ?
#
loop_
_entity_poly.entity_id
_entity_poly.type
_entity_poly.pdbx_seq_one_letter_code
_entity_poly.pdbx_strand_id
1 'polypeptide(L)'
;MTREEIRNQLVDEYMEEEETPAEKKERLKLEKDKEKYMDGRLKGKSIQSLSDSLWVNEDLCLEWEKEFQEDSKVIKKLAIEKALNDSKLRKTDRVKNLSNLLNRINKEISKRDFSDVPTDKLILLGAKLNEHLESIIHKENNEFLGSSYSRINID
;
A
#
# COMPACT_ATOMS: atom_id res chain seq x y z
N MET A 1 -39.02 -39.61 -1.97
CA MET A 1 -37.80 -39.72 -2.78
C MET A 1 -37.15 -41.05 -2.49
N THR A 2 -36.95 -41.87 -3.52
CA THR A 2 -36.24 -43.14 -3.44
C THR A 2 -34.73 -42.92 -3.25
N ARG A 3 -34.02 -43.92 -2.73
CA ARG A 3 -32.55 -43.86 -2.57
C ARG A 3 -31.83 -43.64 -3.90
N GLU A 4 -32.43 -44.12 -5.00
CA GLU A 4 -31.99 -43.87 -6.38
C GLU A 4 -32.17 -42.40 -6.78
N GLU A 5 -33.31 -41.78 -6.45
CA GLU A 5 -33.60 -40.37 -6.76
C GLU A 5 -32.68 -39.41 -6.00
N ILE A 6 -32.37 -39.70 -4.74
CA ILE A 6 -31.40 -38.93 -3.94
C ILE A 6 -29.99 -39.08 -4.52
N ARG A 7 -29.64 -40.28 -4.99
CA ARG A 7 -28.33 -40.53 -5.62
C ARG A 7 -28.20 -39.77 -6.93
N ASN A 8 -29.23 -39.75 -7.76
CA ASN A 8 -29.20 -39.05 -9.04
C ASN A 8 -29.20 -37.53 -8.86
N GLN A 9 -29.94 -36.99 -7.87
CA GLN A 9 -29.87 -35.57 -7.54
C GLN A 9 -28.51 -35.15 -6.95
N LEU A 10 -27.88 -35.99 -6.13
CA LEU A 10 -26.54 -35.71 -5.61
C LEU A 10 -25.46 -35.86 -6.69
N VAL A 11 -25.67 -36.70 -7.70
CA VAL A 11 -24.76 -36.76 -8.86
C VAL A 11 -24.86 -35.45 -9.62
N ASP A 12 -26.06 -34.98 -9.97
CA ASP A 12 -26.26 -33.72 -10.71
C ASP A 12 -25.77 -32.46 -9.94
N GLU A 13 -25.79 -32.47 -8.60
CA GLU A 13 -25.30 -31.38 -7.75
C GLU A 13 -23.77 -31.35 -7.56
N TYR A 14 -23.07 -32.47 -7.83
CA TYR A 14 -21.61 -32.61 -7.70
C TYR A 14 -20.90 -33.05 -8.99
N MET A 15 -21.56 -32.97 -10.15
CA MET A 15 -20.86 -33.04 -11.44
C MET A 15 -20.08 -31.74 -11.63
N GLU A 16 -18.87 -31.64 -11.06
CA GLU A 16 -17.82 -30.94 -11.78
C GLU A 16 -17.73 -31.65 -13.14
N GLU A 17 -18.08 -30.96 -14.23
CA GLU A 17 -17.91 -31.52 -15.57
C GLU A 17 -16.46 -32.01 -15.69
N GLU A 18 -16.25 -33.33 -15.60
CA GLU A 18 -14.92 -33.91 -15.70
C GLU A 18 -14.41 -33.63 -17.10
N GLU A 19 -13.60 -32.59 -17.23
CA GLU A 19 -12.95 -32.24 -18.49
C GLU A 19 -12.32 -33.49 -19.10
N THR A 20 -12.63 -33.73 -20.36
CA THR A 20 -12.08 -34.86 -21.07
C THR A 20 -10.54 -34.72 -21.14
N PRO A 21 -9.79 -35.84 -21.19
CA PRO A 21 -8.34 -35.80 -21.31
C PRO A 21 -7.84 -34.97 -22.51
N ALA A 22 -8.66 -34.80 -23.55
CA ALA A 22 -8.36 -33.97 -24.71
C ALA A 22 -8.47 -32.46 -24.39
N GLU A 23 -9.57 -32.03 -23.76
CA GLU A 23 -9.80 -30.63 -23.35
C GLU A 23 -8.74 -30.16 -22.35
N LYS A 24 -8.38 -31.03 -21.40
CA LYS A 24 -7.30 -30.76 -20.44
C LYS A 24 -5.94 -30.54 -21.13
N LYS A 25 -5.64 -31.35 -22.15
CA LYS A 25 -4.39 -31.24 -22.90
C LYS A 25 -4.35 -29.95 -23.74
N GLU A 26 -5.49 -29.57 -24.30
CA GLU A 26 -5.63 -28.35 -25.10
C GLU A 26 -5.48 -27.08 -24.25
N ARG A 27 -6.15 -27.01 -23.10
CA ARG A 27 -5.97 -25.90 -22.14
C ARG A 27 -4.52 -25.77 -21.69
N LEU A 28 -3.88 -26.88 -21.33
CA LEU A 28 -2.48 -26.86 -20.88
C LEU A 28 -1.52 -26.40 -21.98
N LYS A 29 -1.85 -26.66 -23.25
CA LYS A 29 -1.11 -26.12 -24.39
C LYS A 29 -1.32 -24.61 -24.51
N LEU A 30 -2.56 -24.15 -24.42
CA LEU A 30 -2.93 -22.74 -24.50
C LEU A 30 -2.25 -21.91 -23.40
N GLU A 31 -2.20 -22.42 -22.18
CA GLU A 31 -1.55 -21.78 -21.05
C GLU A 31 -0.03 -21.64 -21.25
N LYS A 32 0.62 -22.68 -21.78
CA LYS A 32 2.04 -22.63 -22.16
C LYS A 32 2.33 -21.64 -23.28
N ASP A 33 1.43 -21.51 -24.25
CA ASP A 33 1.61 -20.56 -25.35
C ASP A 33 1.37 -19.12 -24.88
N LYS A 34 0.45 -18.89 -23.93
CA LYS A 34 0.28 -17.62 -23.22
C LYS A 34 1.52 -17.24 -22.40
N GLU A 35 2.14 -18.17 -21.69
CA GLU A 35 3.41 -17.93 -20.98
C GLU A 35 4.54 -17.50 -21.92
N LYS A 36 4.70 -18.20 -23.04
CA LYS A 36 5.70 -17.84 -24.07
C LYS A 36 5.40 -16.49 -24.71
N TYR A 37 4.12 -16.16 -24.92
CA TYR A 37 3.70 -14.85 -25.40
C TYR A 37 4.16 -13.76 -24.42
N MET A 38 3.85 -13.89 -23.13
CA MET A 38 4.26 -12.93 -22.10
C MET A 38 5.79 -12.78 -22.01
N ASP A 39 6.55 -13.87 -22.04
CA ASP A 39 8.02 -13.84 -22.07
C ASP A 39 8.57 -13.12 -23.33
N GLY A 40 7.95 -13.38 -24.49
CA GLY A 40 8.24 -12.68 -25.73
C GLY A 40 7.97 -11.18 -25.66
N ARG A 41 6.88 -10.78 -25.01
CA ARG A 41 6.50 -9.37 -24.80
C ARG A 41 7.44 -8.67 -23.83
N LEU A 42 7.88 -9.34 -22.75
CA LEU A 42 8.94 -8.84 -21.86
C LEU A 42 10.26 -8.60 -22.60
N LYS A 43 10.56 -9.41 -23.62
CA LYS A 43 11.72 -9.24 -24.51
C LYS A 43 11.51 -8.22 -25.63
N GLY A 44 10.36 -7.56 -25.70
CA GLY A 44 10.05 -6.50 -26.66
C GLY A 44 9.66 -6.97 -28.06
N LYS A 45 9.31 -8.25 -28.26
CA LYS A 45 8.86 -8.75 -29.56
C LYS A 45 7.47 -8.20 -29.93
N SER A 46 7.21 -7.99 -31.22
CA SER A 46 5.91 -7.52 -31.71
C SER A 46 4.83 -8.61 -31.59
N ILE A 47 3.58 -8.19 -31.47
CA ILE A 47 2.41 -9.09 -31.38
C ILE A 47 2.38 -10.01 -32.61
N GLN A 48 2.53 -9.43 -33.80
CA GLN A 48 2.55 -10.16 -35.07
C GLN A 48 3.65 -11.24 -35.11
N SER A 49 4.88 -10.91 -34.70
CA SER A 49 5.99 -11.87 -34.65
C SER A 49 5.73 -13.02 -33.68
N LEU A 50 5.01 -12.78 -32.58
CA LEU A 50 4.70 -13.80 -31.59
C LEU A 50 3.53 -14.67 -32.04
N SER A 51 2.49 -14.05 -32.60
CA SER A 51 1.32 -14.69 -33.22
C SER A 51 1.76 -15.74 -34.24
N ASP A 52 2.62 -15.34 -35.18
CA ASP A 52 3.18 -16.22 -36.22
C ASP A 52 4.03 -17.37 -35.63
N SER A 53 4.80 -17.09 -34.58
CA SER A 53 5.69 -18.09 -33.95
C SER A 53 4.95 -19.12 -33.09
N LEU A 54 3.83 -18.72 -32.49
CA LEU A 54 3.03 -19.55 -31.60
C LEU A 54 1.87 -20.24 -32.34
N TRP A 55 1.60 -19.86 -33.59
CA TRP A 55 0.47 -20.34 -34.39
C TRP A 55 -0.88 -20.07 -33.70
N VAL A 56 -1.00 -18.90 -33.09
CA VAL A 56 -2.19 -18.42 -32.36
C VAL A 56 -2.80 -17.24 -33.10
N ASN A 57 -4.12 -17.03 -33.02
CA ASN A 57 -4.76 -15.86 -33.64
C ASN A 57 -4.30 -14.56 -32.94
N GLU A 58 -4.13 -13.49 -33.73
CA GLU A 58 -3.80 -12.14 -33.26
C GLU A 58 -4.84 -11.60 -32.28
N ASP A 59 -6.13 -11.92 -32.45
CA ASP A 59 -7.20 -11.53 -31.51
C ASP A 59 -6.97 -12.07 -30.09
N LEU A 60 -6.53 -13.33 -30.00
CA LEU A 60 -6.24 -13.99 -28.73
C LEU A 60 -4.96 -13.40 -28.10
N CYS A 61 -3.98 -13.02 -28.92
CA CYS A 61 -2.80 -12.30 -28.44
C CYS A 61 -3.15 -10.90 -27.89
N LEU A 62 -4.11 -10.21 -28.51
CA LEU A 62 -4.60 -8.91 -28.03
C LEU A 62 -5.35 -9.03 -26.70
N GLU A 63 -6.10 -10.10 -26.50
CA GLU A 63 -6.74 -10.41 -25.21
C GLU A 63 -5.69 -10.64 -24.11
N TRP A 64 -4.69 -11.48 -24.37
CA TRP A 64 -3.57 -11.70 -23.44
C TRP A 64 -2.76 -10.43 -23.17
N GLU A 65 -2.60 -9.54 -24.15
CA GLU A 65 -1.93 -8.25 -23.95
C GLU A 65 -2.71 -7.35 -22.98
N LYS A 66 -4.05 -7.32 -23.07
CA LYS A 66 -4.88 -6.52 -22.16
C LYS A 66 -4.73 -7.01 -20.73
N GLU A 67 -4.87 -8.31 -20.52
CA GLU A 67 -4.69 -8.94 -19.19
C GLU A 67 -3.28 -8.67 -18.65
N PHE A 68 -2.25 -8.88 -19.47
CA PHE A 68 -0.87 -8.61 -19.07
C PHE A 68 -0.63 -7.14 -18.69
N GLN A 69 -1.23 -6.20 -19.43
CA GLN A 69 -1.13 -4.78 -19.12
C GLN A 69 -1.90 -4.40 -17.86
N GLU A 70 -3.06 -5.01 -17.61
CA GLU A 70 -3.84 -4.84 -16.39
C GLU A 70 -3.08 -5.34 -15.17
N ASP A 71 -2.56 -6.57 -15.24
CA ASP A 71 -1.72 -7.16 -14.19
C ASP A 71 -0.48 -6.30 -13.92
N SER A 72 0.19 -5.82 -14.97
CA SER A 72 1.34 -4.92 -14.84
C SER A 72 0.96 -3.60 -14.14
N LYS A 73 -0.21 -3.03 -14.45
CA LYS A 73 -0.70 -1.80 -13.78
C LYS A 73 -1.01 -2.06 -12.31
N VAL A 74 -1.65 -3.19 -11.98
CA VAL A 74 -1.94 -3.59 -10.60
C VAL A 74 -0.65 -3.77 -9.81
N ILE A 75 0.33 -4.51 -10.36
CA ILE A 75 1.64 -4.73 -9.72
C ILE A 75 2.37 -3.40 -9.47
N LYS A 76 2.38 -2.50 -10.46
CA LYS A 76 3.00 -1.16 -10.31
C LYS A 76 2.32 -0.35 -9.22
N LYS A 77 0.99 -0.36 -9.17
CA LYS A 77 0.21 0.33 -8.14
C LYS A 77 0.55 -0.20 -6.75
N LEU A 78 0.56 -1.53 -6.56
CA LEU A 78 0.93 -2.17 -5.30
C LEU A 78 2.37 -1.84 -4.88
N ALA A 79 3.31 -1.82 -5.82
CA ALA A 79 4.70 -1.44 -5.54
C ALA A 79 4.83 0.01 -5.05
N ILE A 80 4.08 0.94 -5.66
CA ILE A 80 4.05 2.35 -5.24
C ILE A 80 3.42 2.47 -3.84
N GLU A 81 2.29 1.83 -3.59
CA GLU A 81 1.62 1.83 -2.29
C GLU A 81 2.53 1.29 -1.19
N LYS A 82 3.23 0.19 -1.45
CA LYS A 82 4.23 -0.37 -0.53
C LYS A 82 5.36 0.62 -0.25
N ALA A 83 5.95 1.24 -1.27
CA ALA A 83 7.03 2.21 -1.09
C ALA A 83 6.60 3.43 -0.27
N LEU A 84 5.37 3.92 -0.49
CA LEU A 84 4.79 5.01 0.30
C LEU A 84 4.55 4.61 1.75
N ASN A 85 4.01 3.41 1.99
CA ASN A 85 3.77 2.90 3.33
C ASN A 85 5.09 2.69 4.09
N ASP A 86 6.11 2.11 3.46
CA ASP A 86 7.45 1.95 4.04
C ASP A 86 8.07 3.30 4.42
N SER A 87 7.90 4.32 3.57
CA SER A 87 8.35 5.69 3.87
C SER A 87 7.62 6.29 5.08
N LYS A 88 6.30 6.10 5.18
CA LYS A 88 5.51 6.54 6.34
C LYS A 88 5.97 5.83 7.62
N LEU A 89 6.17 4.52 7.58
CA LEU A 89 6.68 3.74 8.72
C LEU A 89 8.06 4.22 9.18
N ARG A 90 8.98 4.47 8.24
CA ARG A 90 10.30 5.05 8.56
C ARG A 90 10.20 6.41 9.24
N LYS A 91 9.25 7.26 8.82
CA LYS A 91 9.00 8.55 9.47
C LYS A 91 8.48 8.35 10.90
N THR A 92 7.51 7.46 11.11
CA THR A 92 6.97 7.18 12.45
C THR A 92 8.02 6.60 13.39
N ASP A 93 8.87 5.69 12.91
CA ASP A 93 9.97 5.11 13.69
C ASP A 93 11.00 6.16 14.07
N ARG A 94 11.34 7.05 13.13
CA ARG A 94 12.25 8.16 13.38
C ARG A 94 11.69 9.12 14.44
N VAL A 95 10.40 9.46 14.35
CA VAL A 95 9.73 10.28 15.38
C VAL A 95 9.78 9.59 16.73
N LYS A 96 9.42 8.31 16.81
CA LYS A 96 9.43 7.54 18.07
C LYS A 96 10.82 7.51 18.71
N ASN A 97 11.86 7.25 17.91
CA ASN A 97 13.24 7.21 18.40
C ASN A 97 13.72 8.57 18.91
N LEU A 98 13.44 9.64 18.17
CA LEU A 98 13.80 11.00 18.58
C LEU A 98 13.04 11.44 19.84
N SER A 99 11.74 11.13 19.93
CA SER A 99 10.93 11.41 21.12
C SER A 99 11.45 10.66 22.35
N ASN A 100 11.83 9.38 22.19
CA ASN A 100 12.44 8.61 23.27
C ASN A 100 13.76 9.21 23.74
N LEU A 101 14.61 9.64 22.79
CA LEU A 101 15.88 10.28 23.11
C LEU A 101 15.67 11.62 23.83
N LEU A 102 14.77 12.46 23.32
CA LEU A 102 14.40 13.73 23.92
C LEU A 102 13.87 13.55 25.36
N ASN A 103 13.00 12.56 25.58
CA ASN A 103 12.51 12.22 26.92
C ASN A 103 13.63 11.83 27.88
N ARG A 104 14.63 11.06 27.41
CA ARG A 104 15.80 10.70 28.23
C ARG A 104 16.64 11.93 28.57
N ILE A 105 16.87 12.81 27.60
CA ILE A 105 17.59 14.07 27.83
C ILE A 105 16.84 14.94 28.85
N ASN A 106 15.53 15.13 28.66
CA ASN A 106 14.70 15.93 29.57
C ASN A 106 14.71 15.36 31.00
N LYS A 107 14.68 14.03 31.17
CA LYS A 107 14.78 13.37 32.49
C LYS A 107 16.12 13.60 33.17
N GLU A 108 17.22 13.69 32.42
CA GLU A 108 18.53 13.97 32.99
C GLU A 108 18.69 15.47 33.30
N ILE A 109 18.20 16.36 32.42
CA ILE A 109 18.17 17.80 32.68
C ILE A 109 17.33 18.12 33.91
N SER A 110 16.16 17.49 34.08
CA SER A 110 15.26 17.76 35.21
C SER A 110 15.83 17.39 36.57
N LYS A 111 16.87 16.54 36.60
CA LYS A 111 17.55 16.14 37.85
C LYS A 111 18.75 17.03 38.17
N ARG A 112 19.28 17.75 37.19
CA ARG A 112 20.43 18.64 37.40
C ARG A 112 19.96 19.92 38.06
N ASP A 113 20.68 20.37 39.07
CA ASP A 113 20.56 21.75 39.49
C ASP A 113 21.18 22.67 38.43
N PHE A 114 20.76 23.93 38.44
CA PHE A 114 21.27 24.95 37.53
C PHE A 114 22.38 25.81 38.17
N SER A 115 22.89 25.41 39.34
CA SER A 115 23.85 26.19 40.12
C SER A 115 25.20 26.35 39.41
N ASP A 116 25.62 25.36 38.64
CA ASP A 116 26.85 25.41 37.82
C ASP A 116 26.64 26.05 36.43
N VAL A 117 25.42 26.49 36.11
CA VAL A 117 25.12 27.11 34.82
C VAL A 117 25.39 28.61 34.90
N PRO A 118 26.21 29.18 33.98
CA PRO A 118 26.44 30.61 33.90
C PRO A 118 25.13 31.42 33.83
N THR A 119 25.05 32.50 34.61
CA THR A 119 23.84 33.32 34.77
C THR A 119 23.33 33.89 33.44
N ASP A 120 24.24 34.26 32.53
CA ASP A 120 23.91 34.73 31.18
C ASP A 120 23.12 33.69 30.37
N LYS A 121 23.48 32.40 30.47
CA LYS A 121 22.75 31.30 29.83
C LYS A 121 21.39 31.06 30.47
N LEU A 122 21.26 31.22 31.78
CA LEU A 122 19.97 31.10 32.48
C LEU A 122 19.00 32.19 32.08
N ILE A 123 19.46 33.43 31.98
CA ILE A 123 18.64 34.56 31.51
C ILE A 123 18.15 34.30 30.08
N LEU A 124 19.04 33.86 29.19
CA LEU A 124 18.67 33.52 27.81
C LEU A 124 17.67 32.37 27.73
N LEU A 125 17.85 31.33 28.55
CA LEU A 125 16.92 30.20 28.61
C LEU A 125 15.55 30.63 29.12
N GLY A 126 15.51 31.46 30.18
CA GLY A 126 14.27 32.02 30.72
C GLY A 126 13.49 32.83 29.70
N ALA A 127 14.15 33.72 28.96
CA ALA A 127 13.53 34.50 27.90
C ALA A 127 12.91 33.59 26.80
N LYS A 128 13.68 32.60 26.32
CA LYS A 128 13.21 31.65 25.30
C LYS A 128 12.01 30.82 25.76
N LEU A 129 12.03 30.35 27.01
CA LEU A 129 10.91 29.59 27.57
C LEU A 129 9.65 30.45 27.69
N ASN A 130 9.80 31.72 28.07
CA ASN A 130 8.68 32.66 28.16
C ASN A 130 8.07 32.96 26.77
N GLU A 131 8.91 33.23 25.77
CA GLU A 131 8.45 33.38 24.37
C GLU A 131 7.72 32.12 23.87
N HIS A 132 8.21 30.93 24.22
CA HIS A 132 7.58 29.69 23.81
C HIS A 132 6.22 29.47 24.49
N LEU A 133 6.10 29.80 25.78
CA LEU A 133 4.83 29.77 26.52
C LEU A 133 3.77 30.67 25.87
N GLU A 134 4.12 31.92 25.59
CA GLU A 134 3.23 32.87 24.90
C GLU A 134 2.80 32.33 23.52
N SER A 135 3.73 31.71 22.78
CA SER A 135 3.40 31.07 21.50
C SER A 135 2.44 29.89 21.65
N ILE A 136 2.57 29.06 22.70
CA ILE A 136 1.66 27.94 22.95
C ILE A 136 0.26 28.47 23.27
N ILE A 137 0.17 29.42 24.20
CA ILE A 137 -1.10 30.06 24.60
C ILE A 137 -1.80 30.69 23.39
N HIS A 138 -1.05 31.37 22.51
CA HIS A 138 -1.62 31.97 21.30
C HIS A 138 -2.14 30.92 20.29
N LYS A 139 -1.46 29.78 20.15
CA LYS A 139 -1.90 28.69 19.26
C LYS A 139 -3.15 28.01 19.77
N GLU A 140 -3.21 27.68 21.07
CA GLU A 140 -4.39 27.08 21.70
C GLU A 140 -5.62 27.98 21.56
N ASN A 141 -5.45 29.29 21.79
CA ASN A 141 -6.52 30.28 21.61
C ASN A 141 -7.02 30.36 20.16
N ASN A 142 -6.12 30.26 19.17
CA ASN A 142 -6.51 30.27 17.75
C ASN A 142 -7.17 28.96 17.30
N GLU A 143 -6.74 27.80 17.80
CA GLU A 143 -7.40 26.52 17.51
C GLU A 143 -8.82 26.46 18.10
N PHE A 144 -9.01 27.04 19.29
CA PHE A 144 -10.32 27.18 19.93
C PHE A 144 -11.27 28.12 19.17
N LEU A 145 -10.76 29.25 18.67
CA LEU A 145 -11.54 30.19 17.86
C LEU A 145 -11.84 29.63 16.46
N GLY A 146 -10.88 28.98 15.81
CA GLY A 146 -11.05 28.37 14.48
C GLY A 146 -12.10 27.26 14.43
N SER A 147 -12.26 26.48 15.51
CA SER A 147 -13.31 25.47 15.63
C SER A 147 -14.70 26.05 15.92
N SER A 148 -14.79 27.30 16.38
CA SER A 148 -16.07 27.96 16.72
C SER A 148 -16.68 28.68 15.50
N TYR A 149 -15.86 29.18 14.57
CA TYR A 149 -16.34 29.89 13.38
C TYR A 149 -16.78 28.97 12.21
N SER A 150 -16.46 27.66 12.25
CA SER A 150 -16.92 26.70 11.22
C SER A 150 -18.33 26.13 11.48
N ARG A 151 -18.90 26.34 12.67
CA ARG A 151 -20.26 25.87 13.03
C ARG A 151 -21.37 26.91 12.84
N ILE A 152 -21.03 28.15 12.48
CA ILE A 152 -22.01 29.26 12.36
C ILE A 152 -22.51 29.44 10.92
N ASN A 153 -21.89 28.81 9.92
CA ASN A 153 -22.39 28.80 8.54
C ASN A 153 -22.89 27.40 8.14
N ILE A 154 -24.10 27.06 8.59
CA ILE A 154 -24.94 26.07 7.93
C ILE A 154 -26.33 26.70 7.88
N ASP A 155 -26.67 27.26 6.71
CA ASP A 155 -28.04 27.60 6.30
C ASP A 155 -28.90 26.33 6.16
#